data_AF-A0A4R4L2J6-F1
#
_entry.id   AF-A0A4R4L2J6-F1
#
_cell.length_a   1.000
_cell.length_b   1.000
_cell.length_c   1.000
_cell.angle_alpha   90.00
_cell.angle_beta   90.00
_cell.angle_gamma   90.00
#
_symmetry.space_group_name_H-M   'P 1'
#
loop_
_entity.id
_entity.type
_entity.pdbx_description
1 polymer ?
#
loop_
_entity_poly.entity_id
_entity_poly.type
_entity_poly.pdbx_seq_one_letter_code
_entity_poly.pdbx_strand_id
1 'polypeptide(L)'
;MTASTQSTMPGTAPESLPEPATETRPTATRPDAVPDAPAPDPEPESSTAGDIEALRERMADLCASAVDPLEVTAGLEAEGINDEAARKYGHPDVFALAEDLYARTPRRPRPPGATAVPWQAVPWRHLLRGVLFGMPGLCYIVGAPMLHGRADNVLLVFSLLLSWMMSQGTAYLGYVWLGFGNRTAASRVLRYGLAAGLLVVVPVTVAAGVASG
;
A
#
# COMPACT_ATOMS: atom_id res chain seq x y z
N MET A 1 -0.40 5.33 -51.79
CA MET A 1 -0.83 6.73 -51.94
C MET A 1 -1.80 7.02 -50.78
N THR A 2 -1.26 7.38 -49.62
CA THR A 2 -2.00 7.86 -48.46
C THR A 2 -1.07 8.81 -47.73
N ALA A 3 -1.54 10.04 -47.56
CA ALA A 3 -0.74 11.22 -47.25
C ALA A 3 -0.47 11.36 -45.74
N SER A 4 0.74 11.87 -45.47
CA SER A 4 1.16 12.47 -44.20
C SER A 4 0.27 13.66 -43.81
N THR A 5 -0.04 13.77 -42.52
CA THR A 5 -0.35 15.08 -41.91
C THR A 5 0.46 15.20 -40.62
N GLN A 6 1.59 15.89 -40.74
CA GLN A 6 2.46 16.31 -39.65
C GLN A 6 1.94 17.68 -39.19
N SER A 7 1.47 17.78 -37.96
CA SER A 7 1.01 19.04 -37.38
C SER A 7 2.18 19.76 -36.72
N THR A 8 2.71 20.75 -37.44
CA THR A 8 3.67 21.75 -36.98
C THR A 8 2.92 22.98 -36.51
N MET A 9 3.21 23.49 -35.32
CA MET A 9 2.99 24.88 -34.92
C MET A 9 3.86 25.22 -33.69
N PRO A 10 4.20 26.49 -33.46
CA PRO A 10 5.58 26.97 -33.58
C PRO A 10 6.23 27.30 -32.23
N GLY A 11 7.57 27.40 -32.27
CA GLY A 11 8.37 27.89 -31.16
C GLY A 11 8.18 29.39 -30.93
N THR A 12 8.29 29.77 -29.66
CA THR A 12 8.64 31.12 -29.24
C THR A 12 9.78 30.97 -28.23
N ALA A 13 10.95 31.44 -28.64
CA ALA A 13 12.19 31.48 -27.88
C ALA A 13 12.09 32.50 -26.72
N PRO A 14 12.99 32.45 -25.73
CA PRO A 14 12.90 33.23 -24.50
C PRO A 14 13.30 34.69 -24.74
N GLU A 15 12.50 35.62 -24.22
CA GLU A 15 12.80 37.04 -24.21
C GLU A 15 13.84 37.32 -23.12
N SER A 16 15.07 37.56 -23.56
CA SER A 16 16.20 38.03 -22.79
C SER A 16 16.48 39.51 -23.08
N LEU A 17 16.89 40.24 -22.03
CA LEU A 17 17.64 41.52 -21.96
C LEU A 17 16.83 42.68 -21.32
N PRO A 18 17.47 43.69 -20.67
CA PRO A 18 18.80 43.74 -20.05
C PRO A 18 18.81 44.38 -18.63
N GLU A 19 19.74 43.97 -17.75
CA GLU A 19 20.36 44.91 -16.81
C GLU A 19 21.31 45.81 -17.61
N PRO A 20 21.36 47.14 -17.38
CA PRO A 20 22.25 47.65 -16.32
C PRO A 20 21.86 49.03 -15.74
N ALA A 21 22.24 49.30 -14.50
CA ALA A 21 22.79 50.61 -14.10
C ALA A 21 23.42 50.50 -12.71
N THR A 22 24.72 50.25 -12.70
CA THR A 22 25.59 50.60 -11.58
C THR A 22 25.57 52.12 -11.43
N GLU A 23 24.85 52.64 -10.44
CA GLU A 23 24.93 54.05 -10.06
C GLU A 23 25.56 54.20 -8.67
N THR A 24 26.86 54.52 -8.74
CA THR A 24 27.68 55.35 -7.88
C THR A 24 27.09 55.86 -6.57
N ARG A 25 27.71 55.41 -5.47
CA ARG A 25 27.72 56.02 -4.12
C ARG A 25 28.13 57.50 -4.16
N PRO A 26 27.44 58.35 -3.38
CA PRO A 26 28.12 59.40 -2.61
C PRO A 26 27.97 59.17 -1.11
N THR A 27 29.12 59.15 -0.42
CA THR A 27 29.24 59.25 1.03
C THR A 27 28.83 60.66 1.47
N ALA A 28 27.84 60.77 2.36
CA ALA A 28 27.66 61.96 3.18
C ALA A 28 26.90 61.66 4.50
N THR A 29 27.66 61.79 5.58
CA THR A 29 27.31 62.44 6.86
C THR A 29 26.14 61.86 7.68
N ARG A 30 26.54 61.15 8.75
CA ARG A 30 25.80 60.90 9.99
C ARG A 30 25.50 62.22 10.72
N PRO A 31 24.24 62.49 11.10
CA PRO A 31 23.91 63.32 12.25
C PRO A 31 23.60 62.41 13.45
N ASP A 32 24.11 62.81 14.61
CA ASP A 32 24.01 62.08 15.86
C ASP A 32 22.60 62.08 16.48
N ALA A 33 22.30 60.93 17.11
CA ALA A 33 21.50 60.71 18.33
C ALA A 33 20.00 61.07 18.34
N VAL A 34 19.17 60.01 18.30
CA VAL A 34 18.01 59.87 19.20
C VAL A 34 18.30 58.68 20.13
N PRO A 35 18.26 58.84 21.46
CA PRO A 35 18.46 57.74 22.39
C PRO A 35 17.21 56.86 22.51
N ASP A 36 17.44 55.55 22.47
CA ASP A 36 16.68 54.49 23.13
C ASP A 36 15.22 54.27 22.68
N ALA A 37 15.07 53.57 21.55
CA ALA A 37 13.95 52.66 21.35
C ALA A 37 14.49 51.23 21.56
N PRO A 38 13.90 50.41 22.45
CA PRO A 38 14.31 49.02 22.59
C PRO A 38 14.16 48.34 21.23
N ALA A 39 15.24 47.67 20.80
CA ALA A 39 15.22 46.85 19.61
C ALA A 39 14.07 45.82 19.73
N PRO A 40 13.28 45.58 18.68
CA PRO A 40 12.32 44.48 18.69
C PRO A 40 13.10 43.19 18.96
N ASP A 41 12.61 42.40 19.94
CA ASP A 41 13.15 41.08 20.24
C ASP A 41 13.23 40.25 18.94
N PRO A 42 14.29 39.43 18.75
CA PRO A 42 14.40 38.56 17.58
C PRO A 42 13.17 37.66 17.50
N GLU A 43 12.48 37.75 16.36
CA GLU A 43 11.19 37.13 16.12
C GLU A 43 11.21 35.58 16.30
N PRO A 44 10.14 34.99 16.87
CA PRO A 44 9.99 33.54 17.09
C PRO A 44 9.95 32.70 15.79
N GLU A 45 9.88 33.34 14.63
CA GLU A 45 9.93 32.69 13.32
C GLU A 45 11.26 31.97 13.09
N SER A 46 12.36 32.55 13.57
CA SER A 46 13.70 31.99 13.39
C SER A 46 13.94 30.69 14.17
N SER A 47 13.37 30.57 15.38
CA SER A 47 13.49 29.36 16.20
C SER A 47 12.62 28.23 15.66
N THR A 48 11.38 28.52 15.27
CA THR A 48 10.44 27.52 14.76
C THR A 48 10.93 26.93 13.44
N ALA A 49 11.45 27.77 12.54
CA ALA A 49 12.06 27.31 11.29
C ALA A 49 13.28 26.40 11.54
N GLY A 50 14.09 26.72 12.56
CA GLY A 50 15.21 25.87 12.99
C GLY A 50 14.75 24.52 13.56
N ASP A 51 13.69 24.50 14.35
CA ASP A 51 13.12 23.28 14.94
C ASP A 51 12.53 22.35 13.88
N ILE A 52 11.86 22.89 12.86
CA ILE A 52 11.35 22.12 11.71
C ILE A 52 12.50 21.52 10.91
N GLU A 53 13.57 22.29 10.69
CA GLU A 53 14.73 21.82 9.93
C GLU A 53 15.46 20.68 10.67
N ALA A 54 15.61 20.80 12.00
CA ALA A 54 16.15 19.74 12.85
C ALA A 54 15.25 18.47 12.83
N LEU A 55 13.93 18.65 12.84
CA LEU A 55 12.98 17.55 12.69
C LEU A 55 13.11 16.87 11.32
N ARG A 56 13.25 17.67 10.25
CA ARG A 56 13.44 17.20 8.89
C ARG A 56 14.71 16.38 8.74
N GLU A 57 15.81 16.81 9.37
CA GLU A 57 17.07 16.06 9.37
C GLU A 57 16.92 14.73 10.11
N ARG A 58 16.26 14.74 11.29
CA ARG A 58 15.99 13.52 12.07
C ARG A 58 15.12 12.51 11.31
N MET A 59 14.14 13.00 10.55
CA MET A 59 13.20 12.18 9.78
C MET A 59 13.57 12.03 8.30
N ALA A 60 14.78 12.44 7.90
CA ALA A 60 15.17 12.55 6.49
C ALA A 60 15.06 11.23 5.73
N ASP A 61 15.48 10.12 6.34
CA ASP A 61 15.41 8.79 5.72
C ASP A 61 13.96 8.35 5.48
N LEU A 62 13.08 8.58 6.46
CA LEU A 62 11.66 8.25 6.36
C LEU A 62 11.01 9.12 5.28
N CYS A 63 11.17 10.44 5.36
CA CYS A 63 10.58 11.39 4.41
C CYS A 63 11.10 11.18 2.99
N ALA A 64 12.39 10.81 2.81
CA ALA A 64 12.95 10.54 1.49
C ALA A 64 12.43 9.23 0.88
N SER A 65 12.08 8.25 1.72
CA SER A 65 11.55 6.95 1.27
C SER A 65 10.03 6.95 1.08
N ALA A 66 9.33 7.86 1.75
CA ALA A 66 7.87 7.94 1.77
C ALA A 66 7.30 8.16 0.37
N VAL A 67 6.25 7.41 0.05
CA VAL A 67 5.53 7.53 -1.22
C VAL A 67 4.49 8.64 -1.15
N ASP A 68 3.90 8.86 0.03
CA ASP A 68 2.87 9.87 0.27
C ASP A 68 3.04 10.56 1.65
N PRO A 69 2.39 11.72 1.86
CA PRO A 69 2.44 12.42 3.15
C PRO A 69 1.86 11.65 4.34
N LEU A 70 0.91 10.73 4.13
CA LEU A 70 0.30 9.95 5.22
C LEU A 70 1.29 8.94 5.79
N GLU A 71 2.21 8.41 4.97
CA GLU A 71 3.34 7.62 5.48
C GLU A 71 4.26 8.46 6.38
N VAL A 72 4.44 9.74 6.06
CA VAL A 72 5.18 10.69 6.92
C VAL A 72 4.42 10.96 8.21
N THR A 73 3.09 11.15 8.15
CA THR A 73 2.24 11.27 9.34
C THR A 73 2.37 10.06 10.25
N ALA A 74 2.26 8.84 9.71
CA ALA A 74 2.38 7.62 10.50
C ALA A 74 3.78 7.49 11.13
N GLY A 75 4.83 7.92 10.43
CA GLY A 75 6.18 8.01 10.97
C GLY A 75 6.32 9.00 12.13
N LEU A 76 5.72 10.18 11.99
CA LEU A 76 5.69 11.21 13.03
C LEU A 76 4.92 10.73 14.27
N GLU A 77 3.76 10.11 14.09
CA GLU A 77 2.95 9.57 15.20
C GLU A 77 3.67 8.44 15.94
N ALA A 78 4.40 7.57 15.23
CA ALA A 78 5.20 6.52 15.84
C ALA A 78 6.36 7.08 16.69
N GLU A 79 6.88 8.25 16.31
CA GLU A 79 7.85 9.03 17.08
C GLU A 79 7.22 9.88 18.20
N GLY A 80 5.89 9.79 18.37
CA GLY A 80 5.14 10.50 19.41
C GLY A 80 4.75 11.94 19.04
N ILE A 81 4.92 12.35 17.79
CA ILE A 81 4.51 13.66 17.29
C ILE A 81 3.06 13.56 16.84
N ASN A 82 2.17 14.17 17.62
CA ASN A 82 0.73 14.28 17.36
C ASN A 82 0.35 15.73 17.02
N ASP A 83 -0.95 16.01 16.81
CA ASP A 83 -1.43 17.36 16.48
C ASP A 83 -1.01 18.45 17.48
N GLU A 84 -0.91 18.09 18.77
CA GLU A 84 -0.46 19.04 19.80
C GLU A 84 1.03 19.34 19.69
N ALA A 85 1.83 18.33 19.37
CA ALA A 85 3.25 18.52 19.05
C ALA A 85 3.41 19.31 17.74
N ALA A 86 2.60 19.04 16.72
CA ALA A 86 2.65 19.72 15.42
C ALA A 86 2.42 21.24 15.52
N ARG A 87 1.54 21.68 16.42
CA ARG A 87 1.34 23.11 16.72
C ARG A 87 2.58 23.81 17.24
N LYS A 88 3.50 23.10 17.92
CA LYS A 88 4.79 23.66 18.37
C LYS A 88 5.73 23.94 17.20
N TYR A 89 5.54 23.22 16.09
CA TYR A 89 6.23 23.44 14.82
C TYR A 89 5.50 24.45 13.92
N GLY A 90 4.46 25.15 14.40
CA GLY A 90 3.73 26.14 13.61
C GLY A 90 2.73 25.55 12.60
N HIS A 91 2.45 24.24 12.65
CA HIS A 91 1.46 23.57 11.80
C HIS A 91 0.16 23.29 12.56
N PRO A 92 -1.02 23.38 11.91
CA PRO A 92 -2.30 23.20 12.59
C PRO A 92 -2.50 21.77 13.14
N ASP A 93 -1.99 20.77 12.43
CA ASP A 93 -2.09 19.35 12.75
C ASP A 93 -0.87 18.57 12.22
N VAL A 94 -0.78 17.28 12.58
CA VAL A 94 0.31 16.39 12.16
C VAL A 94 0.33 16.17 10.64
N PHE A 95 -0.82 16.28 9.97
CA PHE A 95 -0.95 16.09 8.52
C PHE A 95 -0.31 17.26 7.77
N ALA A 96 -0.60 18.50 8.16
CA ALA A 96 -0.01 19.70 7.58
C ALA A 96 1.50 19.76 7.82
N LEU A 97 1.99 19.31 8.97
CA LEU A 97 3.43 19.15 9.23
C LEU A 97 4.04 18.10 8.31
N ALA A 98 3.39 16.94 8.17
CA ALA A 98 3.85 15.87 7.28
C ALA A 98 3.90 16.31 5.82
N GLU A 99 2.91 17.06 5.33
CA GLU A 99 2.88 17.63 3.98
C GLU A 99 4.05 18.59 3.74
N ASP A 100 4.37 19.47 4.69
CA ASP A 100 5.49 20.40 4.58
C ASP A 100 6.83 19.66 4.55
N LEU A 101 7.04 18.70 5.45
CA LEU A 101 8.23 17.85 5.49
C LEU A 101 8.38 17.03 4.20
N TYR A 102 7.28 16.48 3.68
CA TYR A 102 7.24 15.71 2.44
C TYR A 102 7.49 16.59 1.20
N ALA A 103 7.04 17.84 1.21
CA ALA A 103 7.29 18.79 0.13
C ALA A 103 8.75 19.27 0.09
N ARG A 104 9.37 19.45 1.25
CA ARG A 104 10.75 19.96 1.39
C ARG A 104 11.83 18.89 1.25
N THR A 105 11.49 17.61 1.38
CA THR A 105 12.49 16.52 1.33
C THR A 105 12.68 16.00 -0.10
N PRO A 106 13.91 16.00 -0.64
CA PRO A 106 14.19 15.35 -1.92
C PRO A 106 13.91 13.84 -1.85
N ARG A 107 13.02 13.34 -2.71
CA ARG A 107 12.63 11.93 -2.71
C ARG A 107 13.77 11.03 -3.19
N ARG A 108 14.07 10.00 -2.40
CA ARG A 108 14.95 8.87 -2.72
C ARG A 108 14.23 7.59 -2.31
N PRO A 109 13.18 7.18 -3.06
CA PRO A 109 12.48 5.96 -2.77
C PRO A 109 13.49 4.81 -2.75
N ARG A 110 13.45 4.01 -1.69
CA ARG A 110 14.34 2.85 -1.58
C ARG A 110 14.05 1.94 -2.77
N PRO A 111 15.06 1.49 -3.53
CA PRO A 111 14.83 0.56 -4.61
C PRO A 111 14.04 -0.63 -4.03
N PRO A 112 12.96 -1.06 -4.71
CA PRO A 112 12.16 -2.17 -4.21
C PRO A 112 13.11 -3.34 -3.96
N GLY A 113 13.04 -3.91 -2.75
CA GLY A 113 13.79 -5.13 -2.46
C GLY A 113 13.47 -6.18 -3.53
N ALA A 114 14.38 -7.11 -3.77
CA ALA A 114 14.19 -8.24 -4.70
C ALA A 114 13.01 -9.12 -4.22
N THR A 115 11.81 -8.62 -4.43
CA THR A 115 10.54 -9.26 -4.17
C THR A 115 10.17 -9.97 -5.45
N ALA A 116 9.71 -11.21 -5.33
CA ALA A 116 9.23 -11.96 -6.48
C ALA A 116 8.14 -11.13 -7.17
N VAL A 117 8.33 -10.85 -8.46
CA VAL A 117 7.43 -9.99 -9.23
C VAL A 117 6.02 -10.60 -9.13
N PRO A 118 5.04 -9.91 -8.52
CA PRO A 118 3.74 -10.53 -8.17
C PRO A 118 2.98 -11.10 -9.36
N TRP A 119 3.24 -10.53 -10.54
CA TRP A 119 2.65 -10.90 -11.82
C TRP A 119 3.56 -11.78 -12.69
N GLN A 120 4.58 -12.45 -12.13
CA GLN A 120 5.23 -13.52 -12.86
C GLN A 120 4.20 -14.61 -13.17
N ALA A 121 3.75 -14.63 -14.41
CA ALA A 121 2.87 -15.67 -14.91
C ALA A 121 3.66 -16.98 -14.87
N VAL A 122 3.20 -17.91 -14.05
CA VAL A 122 3.69 -19.28 -14.03
C VAL A 122 2.59 -20.10 -14.71
N PRO A 123 2.69 -20.40 -16.03
CA PRO A 123 1.58 -20.96 -16.81
C PRO A 123 1.02 -22.24 -16.20
N TRP A 124 1.89 -23.09 -15.65
CA TRP A 124 1.51 -24.28 -14.91
C TRP A 124 0.62 -23.98 -13.68
N ARG A 125 0.87 -22.93 -12.91
CA ARG A 125 0.00 -22.54 -11.78
C ARG A 125 -1.38 -22.10 -12.25
N HIS A 126 -1.48 -21.45 -13.42
CA HIS A 126 -2.76 -21.10 -14.02
C HIS A 126 -3.51 -22.34 -14.52
N LEU A 127 -2.80 -23.28 -15.16
CA LEU A 127 -3.37 -24.55 -15.58
C LEU A 127 -3.88 -25.36 -14.37
N LEU A 128 -3.06 -25.49 -13.33
CA LEU A 128 -3.43 -26.19 -12.10
C LEU A 128 -4.63 -25.55 -11.41
N ARG A 129 -4.71 -24.21 -11.38
CA ARG A 129 -5.91 -23.49 -10.90
C ARG A 129 -7.12 -23.78 -11.78
N GLY A 130 -6.97 -23.75 -13.11
CA GLY A 130 -8.04 -24.08 -14.04
C GLY A 130 -8.59 -25.49 -13.82
N VAL A 131 -7.71 -26.49 -13.67
CA VAL A 131 -8.09 -27.87 -13.35
C VAL A 131 -8.79 -27.94 -11.99
N LEU A 132 -8.23 -27.33 -10.95
CA LEU A 132 -8.80 -27.36 -9.60
C LEU A 132 -10.20 -26.72 -9.55
N PHE A 133 -10.41 -25.58 -10.23
CA PHE A 133 -11.71 -24.91 -10.27
C PHE A 133 -12.69 -25.52 -11.28
N GLY A 134 -12.20 -26.20 -12.32
CA GLY A 134 -13.02 -26.87 -13.33
C GLY A 134 -13.49 -28.27 -12.91
N MET A 135 -12.75 -28.94 -12.04
CA MET A 135 -13.05 -30.31 -11.58
C MET A 135 -14.47 -30.47 -11.02
N PRO A 136 -15.01 -29.58 -10.16
CA PRO A 136 -16.38 -29.74 -9.64
C PRO A 136 -17.44 -29.73 -10.75
N GLY A 137 -17.27 -28.89 -11.79
CA GLY A 137 -18.15 -28.87 -12.96
C GLY A 137 -18.06 -30.15 -13.78
N LEU A 138 -16.85 -30.70 -13.93
CA LEU A 138 -16.65 -31.99 -14.60
C LEU A 138 -17.31 -33.13 -13.82
N CYS A 139 -17.15 -33.18 -12.50
CA CYS A 139 -17.81 -34.15 -11.63
C CYS A 139 -19.34 -34.05 -11.74
N TYR A 140 -19.89 -32.84 -11.81
CA TYR A 140 -21.32 -32.65 -12.00
C TYR A 140 -21.80 -33.20 -13.35
N ILE A 141 -21.09 -32.95 -14.46
CA ILE A 141 -21.46 -33.50 -15.78
C ILE A 141 -21.46 -35.03 -15.77
N VAL A 142 -20.45 -35.65 -15.15
CA VAL A 142 -20.34 -37.11 -15.04
C VAL A 142 -21.43 -37.69 -14.11
N GLY A 143 -21.76 -37.00 -13.02
CA GLY A 143 -22.75 -37.43 -12.04
C GLY A 143 -24.21 -37.07 -12.38
N ALA A 144 -24.44 -36.13 -13.31
CA ALA A 144 -25.75 -35.70 -13.79
C ALA A 144 -26.71 -36.86 -14.12
N PRO A 145 -26.32 -37.89 -14.88
CA PRO A 145 -27.21 -39.01 -15.18
C PRO A 145 -27.58 -39.88 -13.98
N MET A 146 -26.94 -39.71 -12.81
CA MET A 146 -27.27 -40.44 -11.57
C MET A 146 -28.22 -39.66 -10.65
N LEU A 147 -28.45 -38.37 -10.94
CA LEU A 147 -29.26 -37.46 -10.13
C LEU A 147 -30.71 -37.48 -10.63
N HIS A 148 -31.52 -38.37 -10.04
CA HIS A 148 -32.89 -38.62 -10.52
C HIS A 148 -33.96 -37.89 -9.70
N GLY A 149 -33.63 -37.41 -8.48
CA GLY A 149 -34.60 -36.84 -7.55
C GLY A 149 -34.26 -35.45 -6.98
N ARG A 150 -35.29 -34.78 -6.45
CA ARG A 150 -35.13 -33.54 -5.66
C ARG A 150 -34.27 -33.76 -4.41
N ALA A 151 -34.36 -34.95 -3.80
CA ALA A 151 -33.55 -35.31 -2.63
C ALA A 151 -32.05 -35.34 -2.96
N ASP A 152 -31.66 -35.90 -4.12
CA ASP A 152 -30.25 -35.97 -4.53
C ASP A 152 -29.68 -34.56 -4.77
N ASN A 153 -30.47 -33.68 -5.40
CA ASN A 153 -30.09 -32.28 -5.59
C ASN A 153 -29.95 -31.51 -4.26
N VAL A 154 -30.87 -31.73 -3.30
CA VAL A 154 -30.77 -31.12 -1.97
C VAL A 154 -29.53 -31.63 -1.24
N LEU A 155 -29.23 -32.93 -1.33
CA LEU A 155 -28.05 -33.53 -0.72
C LEU A 155 -26.75 -32.97 -1.33
N LEU A 156 -26.71 -32.77 -2.65
CA LEU A 156 -25.58 -32.12 -3.33
C LEU A 156 -25.37 -30.68 -2.85
N VAL A 157 -26.43 -29.88 -2.84
CA VAL A 157 -26.37 -28.48 -2.38
C VAL A 157 -25.92 -28.43 -0.92
N PHE A 158 -26.47 -29.29 -0.06
CA PHE A 158 -26.10 -29.37 1.34
C PHE A 158 -24.63 -29.78 1.53
N SER A 159 -24.17 -30.78 0.78
CA SER A 159 -22.77 -31.22 0.79
C SER A 159 -21.81 -30.13 0.34
N LEU A 160 -22.16 -29.39 -0.72
CA LEU A 160 -21.38 -28.26 -1.22
C LEU A 160 -21.26 -27.14 -0.18
N LEU A 161 -22.38 -26.76 0.46
CA LEU A 161 -22.40 -25.75 1.52
C LEU A 161 -21.57 -26.19 2.73
N LEU A 162 -21.70 -27.46 3.14
CA LEU A 162 -20.94 -28.00 4.27
C LEU A 162 -19.43 -28.04 3.97
N SER A 163 -19.06 -28.45 2.76
CA SER A 163 -17.68 -28.42 2.27
C SER A 163 -17.11 -26.99 2.27
N TRP A 164 -17.90 -26.03 1.78
CA TRP A 164 -17.52 -24.62 1.76
C TRP A 164 -17.30 -24.06 3.17
N MET A 165 -18.21 -24.33 4.10
CA MET A 165 -18.12 -23.88 5.49
C MET A 165 -16.89 -24.48 6.20
N MET A 166 -16.60 -25.76 5.96
CA MET A 166 -15.41 -26.44 6.48
C MET A 166 -14.11 -25.85 5.91
N SER A 167 -14.08 -25.54 4.61
CA SER A 167 -12.94 -24.89 3.96
C SER A 167 -12.67 -23.50 4.54
N GLN A 168 -13.72 -22.70 4.76
CA GLN A 168 -13.60 -21.37 5.35
C GLN A 168 -13.13 -21.41 6.80
N GLY A 169 -13.67 -22.35 7.60
CA GLY A 169 -13.23 -22.54 8.99
C GLY A 169 -11.74 -22.91 9.09
N THR A 170 -11.27 -23.79 8.21
CA THR A 170 -9.85 -24.18 8.16
C THR A 170 -8.94 -23.02 7.74
N ALA A 171 -9.37 -22.25 6.74
CA ALA A 171 -8.64 -21.08 6.26
C ALA A 171 -8.55 -19.98 7.34
N TYR A 172 -9.67 -19.68 8.01
CA TYR A 172 -9.70 -18.73 9.12
C TYR A 172 -8.78 -19.15 10.25
N LEU A 173 -8.85 -20.42 10.68
CA LEU A 173 -8.01 -20.92 11.75
C LEU A 173 -6.52 -20.86 11.37
N GLY A 174 -6.18 -21.22 10.13
CA GLY A 174 -4.82 -21.07 9.60
C GLY A 174 -4.33 -19.62 9.61
N TYR A 175 -5.19 -18.67 9.25
CA TYR A 175 -4.87 -17.23 9.28
C TYR A 175 -4.66 -16.71 10.70
N VAL A 176 -5.51 -17.10 11.65
CA VAL A 176 -5.35 -16.77 13.08
C VAL A 176 -4.00 -17.24 13.62
N TRP A 177 -3.60 -18.49 13.32
CA TRP A 177 -2.29 -19.01 13.73
C TRP A 177 -1.10 -18.32 13.05
N LEU A 178 -1.28 -17.87 11.81
CA LEU A 178 -0.27 -17.09 11.11
C LEU A 178 -0.13 -15.68 11.70
N GLY A 179 -1.24 -15.07 12.13
CA GLY A 179 -1.26 -13.78 12.84
C GLY A 179 -0.53 -13.83 14.18
N PHE A 180 -0.54 -14.98 14.86
CA PHE A 180 0.28 -15.23 16.06
C PHE A 180 1.75 -15.60 15.74
N GLY A 181 2.18 -15.55 14.47
CA GLY A 181 3.55 -15.88 14.06
C GLY A 181 3.89 -17.37 14.05
N ASN A 182 2.94 -18.27 14.35
CA ASN A 182 3.18 -19.70 14.49
C ASN A 182 2.92 -20.46 13.18
N ARG A 183 3.88 -20.37 12.25
CA ARG A 183 3.82 -21.01 10.93
C ARG A 183 3.65 -22.54 11.01
N THR A 184 4.21 -23.17 12.04
CA THR A 184 4.11 -24.62 12.23
C THR A 184 2.68 -25.03 12.60
N ALA A 185 2.01 -24.30 13.50
CA ALA A 185 0.61 -24.54 13.85
C ALA A 185 -0.32 -24.31 12.66
N ALA A 186 -0.11 -23.24 11.88
CA ALA A 186 -0.86 -22.98 10.64
C ALA A 186 -0.72 -24.14 9.64
N SER A 187 0.50 -24.68 9.47
CA SER A 187 0.74 -25.84 8.60
C SER A 187 0.02 -27.10 9.08
N ARG A 188 -0.08 -27.32 10.39
CA ARG A 188 -0.80 -28.46 10.98
C ARG A 188 -2.30 -28.33 10.76
N VAL A 189 -2.86 -27.16 11.02
CA VAL A 189 -4.29 -26.87 10.78
C VAL A 189 -4.66 -27.14 9.32
N LEU A 190 -3.85 -26.66 8.37
CA LEU A 190 -4.07 -26.91 6.94
C LEU A 190 -3.97 -28.39 6.58
N ARG A 191 -2.99 -29.12 7.14
CA ARG A 191 -2.83 -30.57 6.90
C ARG A 191 -4.00 -31.38 7.48
N TYR A 192 -4.43 -31.07 8.69
CA TYR A 192 -5.57 -31.76 9.31
C TYR A 192 -6.88 -31.42 8.61
N GLY A 193 -7.07 -30.17 8.17
CA GLY A 193 -8.22 -29.79 7.35
C GLY A 193 -8.26 -30.54 6.01
N LEU A 194 -7.10 -30.68 5.34
CA LEU A 194 -6.99 -31.48 4.11
C LEU A 194 -7.29 -32.97 4.37
N ALA A 195 -6.72 -33.53 5.43
CA ALA A 195 -6.94 -34.93 5.80
C ALA A 195 -8.40 -35.21 6.16
N ALA A 196 -9.04 -34.33 6.93
CA ALA A 196 -10.45 -34.43 7.26
C ALA A 196 -11.34 -34.33 6.00
N GLY A 197 -11.02 -33.43 5.08
CA GLY A 197 -11.69 -33.31 3.79
C GLY A 197 -11.59 -34.61 2.96
N LEU A 198 -10.38 -35.17 2.84
CA LEU A 198 -10.15 -36.45 2.14
C LEU A 198 -10.91 -37.62 2.79
N LEU A 199 -10.93 -37.67 4.13
CA LEU A 199 -11.61 -38.73 4.88
C LEU A 199 -13.12 -38.70 4.68
N VAL A 200 -13.71 -37.54 4.35
CA VAL A 200 -15.14 -37.42 4.00
C VAL A 200 -15.39 -37.71 2.52
N VAL A 201 -14.56 -37.15 1.62
CA VAL A 201 -14.78 -37.25 0.17
C VAL A 201 -14.56 -38.68 -0.35
N VAL A 202 -13.50 -39.36 0.11
CA VAL A 202 -13.15 -40.71 -0.39
C VAL A 202 -14.26 -41.73 -0.11
N PRO A 203 -14.79 -41.89 1.12
CA PRO A 203 -15.85 -42.86 1.39
C PRO A 203 -17.15 -42.56 0.63
N VAL A 204 -17.51 -41.28 0.51
CA VAL A 204 -18.70 -40.86 -0.25
C VAL A 204 -18.55 -41.22 -1.73
N THR A 205 -17.38 -40.98 -2.31
CA THR A 205 -17.10 -41.30 -3.71
C THR A 205 -17.08 -42.82 -3.95
N VAL A 206 -16.47 -43.58 -3.03
CA VAL A 206 -16.47 -45.05 -3.09
C VAL A 206 -17.89 -45.59 -2.97
N ALA A 207 -18.67 -45.15 -1.97
CA ALA A 207 -20.04 -45.59 -1.75
C ALA A 207 -20.97 -45.29 -2.94
N ALA A 208 -20.80 -44.14 -3.59
CA ALA A 208 -21.54 -43.81 -4.81
C ALA A 208 -21.16 -44.72 -5.98
N GLY A 209 -19.88 -45.06 -6.13
CA GLY A 209 -19.39 -45.95 -7.18
C GLY A 209 -19.84 -47.41 -7.04
N VAL A 210 -19.87 -47.97 -5.81
CA VAL A 210 -20.40 -49.33 -5.60
C VAL A 210 -21.93 -49.41 -5.70
N ALA A 211 -22.66 -48.31 -5.52
CA ALA A 211 -24.12 -48.29 -5.67
C ALA A 211 -24.58 -48.21 -7.15
N SER A 212 -23.65 -47.95 -8.08
CA SER A 212 -23.95 -47.69 -9.49
C SER A 212 -23.32 -48.68 -10.48
N GLY A 213 -22.58 -49.69 -9.99
CA GLY A 213 -22.07 -50.82 -10.77
C GLY A 213 -22.73 -52.13 -10.34
#